data_AF-A0A3M2ZZ18-F1
#
_entry.id   AF-A0A3M2ZZ18-F1
#
_cell.length_a   1.000
_cell.length_b   1.000
_cell.length_c   1.000
_cell.angle_alpha   90.00
_cell.angle_beta   90.00
_cell.angle_gamma   90.00
#
_symmetry.space_group_name_H-M   'P 1'
#
loop_
_entity.id
_entity.type
_entity.pdbx_description
1 polymer ?
#
loop_
_entity_poly.entity_id
_entity_poly.type
_entity_poly.pdbx_seq_one_letter_code
_entity_poly.pdbx_strand_id
1 'polypeptide(L)'
;MNDISAPEQYDLQTAALKVPPHSIEAEQAVLGGLMLDNNAWERVLDQVSDGDFYRHDHRLIFRAIAKLADQNSPIDVVTLAEQLDKEGQTSQVGG
;
A
#
# COMPACT_ATOMS: atom_id res chain seq x y z
N MET A 1 46.14 -27.68 -14.13
CA MET A 1 44.97 -28.32 -13.49
C MET A 1 44.69 -27.59 -12.19
N ASN A 2 43.40 -27.33 -11.98
CA ASN A 2 42.72 -26.75 -10.81
C ASN A 2 42.89 -25.25 -10.58
N ASP A 3 41.83 -24.48 -10.38
CA ASP A 3 40.41 -24.63 -10.69
C ASP A 3 39.82 -23.23 -10.53
N ILE A 4 38.95 -22.85 -11.45
CA ILE A 4 38.24 -21.57 -11.42
C ILE A 4 36.99 -21.78 -10.57
N SER A 5 37.03 -21.49 -9.27
CA SER A 5 35.83 -21.49 -8.39
C SER A 5 36.12 -20.64 -7.15
N ALA A 6 35.44 -19.56 -6.76
CA ALA A 6 34.29 -18.80 -7.25
C ALA A 6 34.22 -17.51 -6.39
N PRO A 7 33.68 -16.37 -6.84
CA PRO A 7 33.14 -15.36 -5.95
C PRO A 7 31.61 -15.38 -6.03
N GLU A 8 30.96 -16.49 -5.66
CA GLU A 8 29.48 -16.58 -5.66
C GLU A 8 28.83 -16.09 -4.36
N GLN A 9 29.60 -15.69 -3.35
CA GLN A 9 29.05 -15.34 -2.03
C GLN A 9 28.79 -13.83 -1.80
N TYR A 10 29.04 -12.95 -2.78
CA TYR A 10 28.95 -11.50 -2.56
C TYR A 10 27.59 -10.85 -2.84
N ASP A 11 26.60 -11.55 -3.41
CA ASP A 11 25.45 -10.86 -4.05
C ASP A 11 24.09 -10.96 -3.31
N LEU A 12 24.02 -11.67 -2.18
CA LEU A 12 22.77 -11.75 -1.39
C LEU A 12 22.62 -10.57 -0.41
N GLN A 13 23.74 -10.11 0.17
CA GLN A 13 23.73 -9.03 1.18
C GLN A 13 23.45 -7.65 0.55
N THR A 14 23.85 -7.45 -0.71
CA THR A 14 23.64 -6.21 -1.48
C THR A 14 22.28 -6.15 -2.17
N ALA A 15 21.65 -7.30 -2.45
CA ALA A 15 20.30 -7.35 -3.02
C ALA A 15 19.23 -6.79 -2.06
N ALA A 16 19.40 -7.00 -0.75
CA ALA A 16 18.54 -6.42 0.28
C ALA A 16 18.61 -4.88 0.36
N LEU A 17 19.67 -4.26 -0.17
CA LEU A 17 19.83 -2.81 -0.22
C LEU A 17 19.14 -2.15 -1.43
N LYS A 18 18.60 -2.95 -2.38
CA LYS A 18 17.90 -2.42 -3.56
C LYS A 18 16.41 -2.17 -3.35
N VAL A 19 15.85 -2.65 -2.24
CA VAL A 19 14.45 -2.39 -1.90
C VAL A 19 14.39 -1.13 -1.03
N PRO A 20 13.61 -0.10 -1.42
CA PRO A 20 13.40 1.07 -0.57
C PRO A 20 12.90 0.66 0.82
N PRO A 21 13.28 1.38 1.88
CA PRO A 21 12.74 1.13 3.21
C PRO A 21 11.22 1.28 3.17
N HIS A 22 10.51 0.24 3.61
CA HIS A 22 9.05 0.19 3.66
C HIS A 22 8.60 -0.43 4.99
N SER A 23 7.37 -0.13 5.42
CA SER A 23 6.74 -0.78 6.58
C SER A 23 5.28 -1.06 6.25
N ILE A 24 4.95 -2.35 6.17
CA ILE A 24 3.60 -2.80 5.87
C ILE A 24 2.65 -2.48 7.02
N GLU A 25 3.15 -2.56 8.25
CA GLU A 25 2.40 -2.24 9.47
C GLU A 25 2.04 -0.76 9.52
N ALA A 26 2.95 0.13 9.12
CA ALA A 26 2.68 1.56 9.02
C ALA A 26 1.61 1.86 7.96
N GLU A 27 1.71 1.23 6.78
CA GLU A 27 0.69 1.34 5.73
C GLU A 27 -0.69 0.90 6.22
N GLN A 28 -0.77 -0.26 6.88
CA GLN A 28 -2.02 -0.76 7.47
C GLN A 28 -2.57 0.18 8.54
N ALA A 29 -1.71 0.76 9.38
CA ALA A 29 -2.12 1.71 10.41
C ALA A 29 -2.70 3.00 9.80
N VAL A 30 -2.14 3.49 8.69
CA VAL A 30 -2.69 4.64 7.96
C VAL A 30 -4.08 4.31 7.39
N LEU A 31 -4.20 3.20 6.65
CA LEU A 31 -5.47 2.79 6.04
C LEU A 31 -6.55 2.54 7.10
N GLY A 32 -6.22 1.78 8.15
CA GLY A 32 -7.13 1.53 9.26
C GLY A 32 -7.48 2.79 10.04
N GLY A 33 -6.51 3.69 10.25
CA GLY A 33 -6.73 4.98 10.91
C GLY A 33 -7.73 5.85 10.15
N LEU A 34 -7.63 5.92 8.82
CA LEU A 34 -8.59 6.64 7.98
C LEU A 34 -10.00 6.06 8.05
N MET A 35 -10.12 4.72 8.16
CA MET A 35 -11.41 4.06 8.35
C MET A 35 -12.03 4.31 9.74
N LEU A 36 -11.20 4.62 10.74
CA LEU A 36 -11.65 4.90 12.12
C LEU A 36 -11.96 6.39 12.35
N ASP A 37 -11.18 7.29 11.75
CA ASP A 37 -11.38 8.75 11.79
C ASP A 37 -11.32 9.34 10.38
N ASN A 38 -12.47 9.47 9.73
CA ASN A 38 -12.55 10.05 8.38
C ASN A 38 -12.10 11.53 8.35
N ASN A 39 -12.15 12.26 9.48
CA ASN A 39 -11.66 13.64 9.55
C ASN A 39 -10.12 13.72 9.51
N ALA A 40 -9.43 12.58 9.62
CA ALA A 40 -8.00 12.52 9.41
C ALA A 40 -7.63 12.67 7.92
N TRP A 41 -8.58 12.45 6.98
CA TRP A 41 -8.33 12.54 5.54
C TRP A 41 -7.68 13.86 5.13
N GLU A 42 -8.27 14.99 5.54
CA GLU A 42 -7.76 16.35 5.25
C GLU A 42 -6.29 16.55 5.66
N ARG A 43 -5.87 15.92 6.76
CA ARG A 43 -4.48 16.01 7.25
C ARG A 43 -3.53 15.09 6.49
N VAL A 44 -4.05 13.98 5.95
CA VAL A 44 -3.28 12.92 5.30
C VAL A 44 -3.06 13.22 3.82
N LEU A 45 -4.06 13.73 3.10
CA LEU A 45 -3.98 13.94 1.64
C LEU A 45 -2.90 14.96 1.24
N ASP A 46 -2.53 15.87 2.15
CA ASP A 46 -1.45 16.85 1.95
C ASP A 46 -0.05 16.23 2.06
N GLN A 47 0.07 15.06 2.69
CA GLN A 47 1.36 14.46 3.07
C GLN A 47 1.61 13.10 2.41
N VAL A 48 0.54 12.38 2.04
CA VAL A 48 0.60 11.00 1.57
C VAL A 48 -0.20 10.86 0.28
N SER A 49 0.43 10.26 -0.70
CA SER A 49 -0.15 9.85 -1.98
C SER A 49 -0.25 8.33 -2.05
N ASP A 50 -1.03 7.82 -3.01
CA ASP A 50 -1.08 6.39 -3.28
C ASP A 50 0.30 5.85 -3.70
N GLY A 51 1.17 6.67 -4.30
CA GLY A 51 2.53 6.27 -4.69
C GLY A 51 3.45 5.92 -3.52
N ASP A 52 3.12 6.38 -2.30
CA ASP A 52 3.94 6.17 -1.10
C ASP A 52 3.75 4.78 -0.48
N PHE A 53 2.68 4.07 -0.86
CA PHE A 53 2.44 2.70 -0.40
C PHE A 53 3.23 1.71 -1.26
N TYR A 54 4.01 0.87 -0.59
CA TYR A 54 4.83 -0.15 -1.24
C TYR A 54 3.98 -1.25 -1.84
N ARG A 55 2.93 -1.70 -1.14
CA ARG A 55 2.08 -2.78 -1.65
C ARG A 55 1.02 -2.27 -2.61
N HIS A 56 0.83 -3.00 -3.70
CA HIS A 56 -0.12 -2.63 -4.73
C HIS A 56 -1.56 -2.60 -4.24
N ASP A 57 -1.97 -3.59 -3.44
CA ASP A 57 -3.30 -3.64 -2.83
C ASP A 57 -3.56 -2.41 -1.95
N HIS A 58 -2.59 -2.00 -1.14
CA HIS A 58 -2.69 -0.79 -0.32
C HIS A 58 -2.83 0.49 -1.16
N ARG A 59 -2.14 0.58 -2.31
CA ARG A 59 -2.35 1.69 -3.27
C ARG A 59 -3.79 1.75 -3.75
N LEU A 60 -4.37 0.60 -4.10
CA LEU A 60 -5.76 0.52 -4.57
C LEU A 60 -6.73 0.92 -3.47
N ILE A 61 -6.52 0.45 -2.23
CA ILE A 61 -7.34 0.83 -1.08
C ILE A 61 -7.27 2.34 -0.84
N PHE A 62 -6.08 2.94 -0.85
CA PHE A 62 -5.93 4.39 -0.67
C PHE A 62 -6.63 5.20 -1.77
N ARG A 63 -6.57 4.75 -3.02
CA ARG A 63 -7.32 5.39 -4.13
C ARG A 63 -8.83 5.30 -3.93
N ALA A 64 -9.33 4.14 -3.46
CA ALA A 64 -10.75 3.98 -3.15
C ALA A 64 -11.18 4.91 -1.99
N ILE A 65 -10.33 5.06 -0.96
CA ILE A 65 -10.53 6.03 0.12
C ILE A 65 -10.65 7.45 -0.43
N ALA A 66 -9.69 7.88 -1.27
CA ALA A 66 -9.70 9.21 -1.86
C ALA A 66 -10.98 9.48 -2.66
N LYS A 67 -11.42 8.49 -3.45
CA LYS A 67 -12.64 8.60 -4.25
C LYS A 67 -13.91 8.68 -3.40
N LEU A 68 -13.99 7.95 -2.30
CA LEU A 68 -15.12 8.06 -1.36
C LEU A 68 -15.11 9.42 -0.67
N ALA A 69 -13.93 9.93 -0.29
CA ALA A 69 -13.78 11.24 0.31
C ALA A 69 -14.24 12.36 -0.65
N ASP A 70 -13.83 12.32 -1.92
CA ASP A 70 -14.27 13.26 -2.96
C ASP A 70 -15.79 13.26 -3.15
N GLN A 71 -16.42 12.09 -2.96
CA GLN A 71 -17.88 11.92 -3.04
C GLN A 71 -18.59 12.27 -1.73
N ASN A 72 -17.87 12.75 -0.71
CA ASN A 72 -18.39 12.96 0.64
C ASN A 72 -19.12 11.72 1.20
N SER A 73 -18.63 10.54 0.85
CA SER A 73 -19.15 9.25 1.31
C SER A 73 -18.39 8.78 2.54
N PRO A 74 -19.03 8.00 3.45
CA PRO A 74 -18.34 7.38 4.56
C PRO A 74 -17.18 6.52 4.07
N ILE A 75 -16.09 6.51 4.83
CA ILE A 75 -14.89 5.73 4.55
C ILE A 75 -14.80 4.66 5.64
N ASP A 76 -15.38 3.50 5.37
CA ASP A 76 -15.36 2.34 6.24
C ASP A 76 -15.18 1.05 5.42
N VAL A 77 -15.05 -0.10 6.08
CA VAL A 77 -14.79 -1.37 5.41
C VAL A 77 -15.89 -1.76 4.42
N VAL A 78 -17.16 -1.43 4.72
CA VAL A 78 -18.30 -1.80 3.87
C VAL A 78 -18.31 -0.95 2.60
N THR A 79 -18.25 0.37 2.77
CA THR A 79 -18.23 1.34 1.67
C THR A 79 -17.00 1.17 0.77
N LEU A 80 -15.85 0.84 1.35
CA LEU A 80 -14.64 0.52 0.57
C LEU A 80 -14.80 -0.77 -0.22
N ALA A 81 -15.33 -1.84 0.38
CA ALA A 81 -15.56 -3.09 -0.33
C ALA A 81 -16.51 -2.89 -1.52
N GLU A 82 -17.61 -2.15 -1.33
CA GLU A 82 -18.51 -1.78 -2.42
C GLU A 82 -17.82 -0.94 -3.50
N GLN A 83 -16.98 0.01 -3.11
CA GLN A 83 -16.27 0.87 -4.06
C GLN A 83 -15.26 0.08 -4.90
N LEU A 84 -14.52 -0.83 -4.26
CA LEU A 84 -13.56 -1.72 -4.90
C LEU A 84 -14.26 -2.72 -5.84
N ASP A 85 -15.43 -3.22 -5.45
CA ASP A 85 -16.24 -4.12 -6.28
C ASP A 85 -16.80 -3.42 -7.52
N LYS A 86 -17.33 -2.20 -7.35
CA LYS A 86 -17.77 -1.34 -8.47
C LYS A 86 -16.65 -1.08 -9.48
N GLU A 87 -15.39 -1.12 -9.05
CA GLU A 87 -14.21 -0.91 -9.91
C GLU A 87 -13.59 -2.22 -10.42
N GLY A 88 -14.13 -3.39 -10.04
CA GLY A 88 -13.57 -4.69 -10.41
C GLY A 88 -12.19 -4.95 -9.78
N GLN A 89 -11.90 -4.34 -8.63
CA GLN A 89 -10.60 -4.42 -7.96
C GLN A 89 -10.58 -5.39 -6.76
N THR A 90 -11.72 -5.93 -6.32
CA THR A 90 -11.85 -6.82 -5.15
C THR A 90 -10.81 -7.96 -5.15
N SER A 91 -10.63 -8.64 -6.28
CA SER A 91 -9.66 -9.75 -6.40
C SER A 91 -8.19 -9.31 -6.26
N GLN A 92 -7.89 -8.03 -6.48
CA GLN A 92 -6.53 -7.48 -6.41
C GLN A 92 -6.15 -7.02 -5.00
N VAL A 93 -7.14 -6.80 -4.13
CA VAL A 93 -6.95 -6.31 -2.75
C VAL A 93 -7.12 -7.38 -1.69
N GLY A 94 -7.22 -8.66 -2.10
CA GLY A 94 -7.19 -9.80 -1.18
C GLY A 94 -8.50 -10.54 -1.00
N GLY A 95 -9.59 -10.11 -1.66
CA GLY A 95 -10.84 -10.89 -1.84
C GLY A 95 -11.47 -11.42 -0.57
#